data_AF-A0A392N587-F1
#
_entry.id   AF-A0A392N587-F1
#
_cell.length_a   1.000
_cell.length_b   1.000
_cell.length_c   1.000
_cell.angle_alpha   90.00
_cell.angle_beta   90.00
_cell.angle_gamma   90.00
#
_symmetry.space_group_name_H-M   'P 1'
#
loop_
_entity.id
_entity.type
_entity.pdbx_description
1 polymer ?
#
loop_
_entity_poly.entity_id
_entity_poly.type
_entity_poly.pdbx_seq_one_letter_code
_entity_poly.pdbx_strand_id
1 'polypeptide(L)' 'IATVVTVAEILKNNGLAVEKKIMTSTVDIKDDSRGRPVQKAKIEILLGKTANFDELMAAAAAAAENGENGDVEEHTA' A
#
# COMPACT_ATOMS: atom_id res chain seq x y z
N ILE A 1 1.09 -5.80 -10.53
CA ILE A 1 0.33 -6.80 -9.74
C ILE A 1 1.04 -7.13 -8.43
N ALA A 2 2.27 -7.65 -8.46
CA ALA A 2 3.03 -8.06 -7.25
C ALA A 2 3.00 -7.01 -6.12
N THR A 3 3.33 -5.75 -6.41
CA THR A 3 3.32 -4.67 -5.40
C THR A 3 1.97 -4.52 -4.70
N VAL A 4 0.85 -4.61 -5.42
CA VAL A 4 -0.50 -4.48 -4.84
C VAL A 4 -0.81 -5.67 -3.94
N VAL A 5 -0.35 -6.87 -4.32
CA VAL A 5 -0.45 -8.08 -3.48
C VAL A 5 0.33 -7.89 -2.19
N THR A 6 1.59 -7.46 -2.28
CA THR A 6 2.45 -7.22 -1.11
C THR A 6 1.88 -6.15 -0.18
N VAL A 7 1.35 -5.04 -0.72
CA VAL A 7 0.71 -4.01 0.10
C VAL A 7 -0.52 -4.57 0.83
N ALA A 8 -1.39 -5.32 0.14
CA ALA A 8 -2.55 -5.93 0.77
C ALA A 8 -2.16 -6.95 1.86
N GLU A 9 -1.09 -7.73 1.64
CA GLU A 9 -0.55 -8.66 2.64
C GLU A 9 -0.03 -7.92 3.88
N ILE A 10 0.77 -6.87 3.71
CA ILE A 10 1.28 -6.06 4.82
C ILE A 10 0.13 -5.50 5.66
N LEU A 11 -0.87 -4.88 5.01
CA LEU A 11 -2.00 -4.25 5.70
C LEU A 11 -2.83 -5.28 6.48
N LYS A 12 -3.04 -6.48 5.93
CA LYS A 12 -3.76 -7.55 6.63
C LYS A 12 -2.96 -8.13 7.79
N ASN A 13 -1.68 -8.40 7.59
CA ASN A 13 -0.80 -8.99 8.62
C ASN A 13 -0.62 -8.04 9.80
N ASN A 14 -0.57 -6.73 9.55
CA ASN A 14 -0.51 -5.71 10.61
C ASN A 14 -1.88 -5.40 11.24
N GLY A 15 -2.94 -6.13 10.87
CA GLY A 15 -4.28 -5.96 11.43
C GLY A 15 -4.96 -4.64 11.05
N LEU A 16 -4.48 -3.93 10.03
CA LEU A 16 -5.03 -2.65 9.57
C LEU A 16 -6.22 -2.84 8.62
N ALA A 17 -6.21 -3.90 7.81
CA ALA A 17 -7.26 -4.16 6.85
C ALA A 17 -7.78 -5.61 6.87
N VAL A 18 -9.02 -5.79 6.40
CA VAL A 18 -9.56 -7.07 5.95
C VAL A 18 -9.83 -7.00 4.45
N GLU A 19 -9.58 -8.08 3.70
CA GLU A 19 -10.04 -8.10 2.31
C GLU A 19 -11.56 -8.22 2.23
N LYS A 20 -12.16 -7.47 1.30
CA LYS A 20 -13.58 -7.56 0.95
C LYS A 20 -13.78 -8.18 -0.41
N LYS A 21 -12.85 -7.93 -1.35
CA LYS A 21 -12.92 -8.45 -2.71
C LYS A 21 -11.53 -8.50 -3.34
N ILE A 22 -11.23 -9.56 -4.08
CA ILE A 22 -10.06 -9.66 -4.95
C ILE A 22 -10.57 -10.03 -6.33
N MET A 23 -10.25 -9.23 -7.34
CA MET A 23 -10.57 -9.52 -8.73
C MET A 23 -9.32 -9.44 -9.59
N THR A 24 -9.21 -10.37 -10.52
CA THR A 24 -8.26 -10.31 -11.62
C THR A 24 -9.01 -10.29 -12.93
N SER A 25 -8.51 -9.52 -13.88
CA SER A 25 -9.06 -9.44 -15.23
C SER A 25 -7.96 -9.06 -16.20
N THR A 26 -8.29 -9.02 -17.49
CA THR A 26 -7.44 -8.44 -18.52
C THR A 26 -8.12 -7.21 -19.09
N VAL A 27 -7.34 -6.18 -19.36
CA VAL A 27 -7.81 -4.97 -20.04
C VAL A 27 -6.97 -4.73 -21.29
N ASP A 28 -7.63 -4.29 -22.35
CA ASP A 28 -6.95 -3.84 -23.56
C ASP A 28 -6.35 -2.46 -23.31
N ILE A 29 -5.04 -2.34 -23.48
CA ILE A 29 -4.33 -1.06 -23.41
C ILE A 29 -3.86 -0.71 -24.81
N LYS A 30 -4.19 0.50 -25.25
CA LYS A 30 -3.66 1.04 -26.50
C LYS A 30 -2.17 1.29 -26.31
N ASP A 31 -1.37 0.60 -27.11
CA ASP A 31 0.08 0.81 -27.17
C ASP A 31 0.39 1.49 -28.52
N ASP A 32 0.57 2.81 -28.48
CA ASP A 32 0.83 3.62 -29.67
C ASP A 32 2.14 3.22 -30.38
N SER A 33 3.04 2.51 -29.70
CA SER A 33 4.28 1.99 -30.29
C SER A 33 4.09 0.71 -31.11
N ARG A 34 3.03 -0.06 -30.85
CA ARG A 34 2.81 -1.40 -31.43
C ARG A 34 1.68 -1.48 -32.44
N GLY A 35 0.94 -0.39 -32.68
CA GLY A 35 -0.12 -0.31 -33.69
C GLY A 35 -1.35 -1.19 -33.44
N ARG A 36 -1.37 -2.00 -32.36
CA ARG A 36 -2.48 -2.84 -31.94
C ARG A 36 -2.64 -2.82 -30.41
N PRO A 37 -3.87 -2.96 -29.87
CA PRO A 37 -4.08 -3.09 -28.44
C PRO A 37 -3.33 -4.30 -27.85
N VAL A 38 -2.82 -4.14 -26.64
CA VAL A 38 -2.16 -5.21 -25.87
C VAL A 38 -3.00 -5.52 -24.63
N GLN A 39 -3.33 -6.80 -24.43
CA GLN A 39 -3.98 -7.24 -23.19
C GLN A 39 -2.98 -7.22 -22.04
N LYS A 40 -3.35 -6.52 -20.96
CA LYS A 40 -2.60 -6.47 -19.72
C LYS A 40 -3.45 -7.02 -18.58
N ALA A 41 -2.82 -7.80 -17.71
CA ALA A 41 -3.45 -8.26 -16.50
C ALA A 41 -3.69 -7.07 -15.55
N LYS A 42 -4.89 -7.01 -15.00
CA LYS A 42 -5.38 -6.03 -14.03
C LYS A 42 -5.75 -6.78 -12.75
N ILE A 43 -5.39 -6.23 -11.61
CA ILE A 43 -5.81 -6.71 -10.29
C ILE A 43 -6.51 -5.58 -9.55
N GLU A 44 -7.60 -5.90 -8.87
CA GLU A 44 -8.33 -4.99 -7.99
C GLU A 44 -8.51 -5.68 -6.64
N ILE A 45 -8.07 -5.03 -5.56
CA ILE A 45 -8.24 -5.50 -4.19
C ILE A 45 -9.01 -4.45 -3.41
N LEU A 46 -10.22 -4.79 -2.99
CA LEU A 46 -11.02 -3.96 -2.09
C LEU A 46 -10.69 -4.37 -0.65
N LEU A 47 -10.18 -3.42 0.12
CA LEU A 47 -9.89 -3.57 1.53
C LEU A 47 -10.87 -2.75 2.36
N GLY A 48 -11.27 -3.30 3.51
CA GLY A 48 -12.03 -2.59 4.53
C GLY A 48 -11.17 -2.37 5.77
N LYS A 49 -11.35 -1.24 6.45
CA LYS A 49 -10.73 -0.99 7.76
C LYS A 49 -11.14 -2.09 8.74
N THR A 50 -10.19 -2.54 9.55
CA THR A 50 -10.51 -3.32 10.76
C THR A 50 -11.04 -2.38 11.84
N ALA A 51 -11.56 -2.96 12.92
CA ALA A 51 -11.96 -2.19 14.11
C ALA A 51 -10.76 -1.44 14.73
N ASN A 52 -9.55 -2.00 14.62
CA ASN A 52 -8.35 -1.48 15.27
C ASN A 52 -7.61 -0.43 14.41
N PHE A 53 -8.07 -0.16 13.19
CA PHE A 53 -7.33 0.69 12.25
C PHE A 53 -7.08 2.08 12.82
N ASP A 54 -8.13 2.75 13.30
CA ASP A 54 -8.02 4.13 13.76
C ASP A 54 -7.14 4.22 15.03
N GLU A 55 -7.20 3.21 15.91
CA GLU A 55 -6.34 3.10 17.10
C GLU A 55 -4.87 2.89 16.74
N LEU A 56 -4.57 1.97 15.82
CA LEU A 56 -3.20 1.68 15.39
C LEU A 56 -2.57 2.88 14.67
N MET A 57 -3.36 3.63 13.88
CA MET A 57 -2.89 4.85 13.22
C MET A 57 -2.63 5.97 14.24
N ALA A 58 -3.50 6.14 15.24
CA ALA A 58 -3.28 7.11 16.32
C ALA A 58 -2.03 6.76 17.14
N ALA A 59 -1.83 5.48 17.49
CA ALA A 59 -0.66 5.01 18.21
C ALA A 59 0.64 5.25 17.41
N ALA A 60 0.63 5.00 16.09
CA ALA A 60 1.77 5.26 15.22
C ALA A 60 2.09 6.76 15.10
N ALA A 61 1.06 7.63 15.03
CA ALA A 61 1.25 9.08 15.01
C ALA A 61 1.86 9.58 16.33
N ALA A 62 1.35 9.13 17.48
CA ALA A 62 1.91 9.48 18.78
C ALA A 62 3.36 8.95 18.96
N ALA A 63 3.68 7.78 18.40
CA ALA A 63 5.04 7.26 18.39
C ALA A 63 5.99 8.09 17.51
N ALA A 64 5.50 8.63 16.39
CA ALA A 64 6.28 9.51 15.52
C ALA A 64 6.59 10.86 16.18
N GLU A 65 5.62 11.45 16.88
CA GLU A 65 5.80 12.72 17.63
C GLU A 65 6.79 12.58 18.79
N ASN A 66 6.84 11.41 19.44
CA ASN A 66 7.81 11.13 20.50
C ASN A 66 9.23 10.80 19.98
N GLY A 67 9.42 10.68 18.66
CA GLY A 67 10.67 10.28 18.01
C GLY A 67 11.52 11.42 17.45
N GLU A 68 11.12 12.69 17.59
CA GLU A 68 11.84 13.86 17.03
C GLU A 68 12.91 14.48 17.96
N ASN A 69 13.34 13.80 19.03
CA ASN A 69 14.51 14.20 19.83
C ASN A 69 15.58 13.10 19.82
N GLY A 70 16.40 13.04 18.77
CA GLY A 70 17.53 12.11 18.71
C GLY A 70 18.43 12.33 17.49
N ASP A 71 19.44 13.20 17.68
CA ASP A 71 20.71 13.29 16.95
C ASP A 71 20.72 13.81 15.49
N VAL A 72 20.69 15.15 15.37
CA VAL A 72 21.47 15.84 14.34
C VAL A 72 22.91 15.95 14.85
N GLU A 73 23.77 14.96 14.57
CA GLU A 73 25.22 15.15 14.67
C GLU A 73 25.70 15.97 13.46
N GLU A 74 25.82 17.28 13.68
CA GLU A 74 26.52 18.22 12.80
C GLU A 74 28.01 17.84 12.76
N HIS A 75 28.44 17.16 11.69
CA HIS A 75 29.86 16.95 11.44
C HIS A 75 30.46 18.23 10.87
N THR A 76 30.98 19.09 11.74
CA THR A 76 31.95 20.13 11.37
C THR A 76 33.36 19.56 11.46
N ALA A 77 34.05 19.55 10.31
CA ALA A 77 35.49 19.34 10.20
C ALA A 77 36.06 20.42 9.28
#